data_AF-A0A0H2RFR6-F1
#
_entry.id   AF-A0A0H2RFR6-F1
#
_cell.length_a   1.000
_cell.length_b   1.000
_cell.length_c   1.000
_cell.angle_alpha   90.00
_cell.angle_beta   90.00
_cell.angle_gamma   90.00
#
_symmetry.space_group_name_H-M   'P 1'
#
loop_
_entity.id
_entity.type
_entity.pdbx_description
1 polymer ?
#
loop_
_entity_poly.entity_id
_entity_poly.type
_entity_poly.pdbx_seq_one_letter_code
_entity_poly.pdbx_strand_id
1 'polypeptide(L)'
;MLQLTGHERLIRMYMMYTVVRDLANPPHELEFDKVSRQLLQDMETFRALRTTRFLKPWVPIQKCGTILMAFEYAQDVNMHPRFCCMLRCQPRSFEILHTLIKDHPVFQNNSNNEQTSVDIQLAVALY
;
A
#
# COMPACT_ATOMS: atom_id res chain seq x y z
N MET A 1 13.81 21.91 -6.22
CA MET A 1 14.00 21.42 -4.84
C MET A 1 13.83 19.91 -4.88
N LEU A 2 14.90 19.12 -4.77
CA LEU A 2 14.85 17.65 -4.93
C LEU A 2 14.03 17.03 -3.80
N GLN A 3 12.97 16.29 -4.12
CA GLN A 3 12.21 15.54 -3.13
C GLN A 3 13.06 14.37 -2.63
N LEU A 4 13.42 14.39 -1.36
CA LEU A 4 14.14 13.30 -0.71
C LEU A 4 13.23 12.08 -0.59
N THR A 5 13.76 10.91 -0.92
CA THR A 5 13.07 9.64 -0.69
C THR A 5 12.88 9.39 0.81
N GLY A 6 11.90 8.56 1.19
CA GLY A 6 11.67 8.21 2.60
C GLY A 6 12.92 7.64 3.30
N HIS A 7 13.73 6.87 2.56
CA HIS A 7 14.99 6.31 3.06
C HIS A 7 16.01 7.39 3.35
N GLU A 8 16.21 8.33 2.43
CA GLU A 8 17.14 9.45 2.61
C GLU A 8 16.75 10.32 3.80
N ARG A 9 15.44 10.54 4.00
CA ARG A 9 14.95 11.26 5.17
C ARG A 9 15.31 10.53 6.48
N LEU A 10 15.06 9.22 6.56
CA LEU A 10 15.38 8.44 7.76
C LEU A 10 16.88 8.37 8.03
N ILE A 11 17.69 8.17 6.99
CA ILE A 11 19.16 8.16 7.11
C ILE A 11 19.65 9.50 7.67
N ARG A 12 19.14 10.62 7.13
CA ARG A 12 19.50 11.96 7.62
C ARG A 12 19.05 12.18 9.06
N MET A 13 17.85 11.73 9.43
CA MET A 13 17.37 11.83 10.81
C MET A 13 18.24 11.01 11.77
N TYR A 14 18.65 9.79 11.36
CA TYR A 14 19.53 8.97 12.17
C TYR A 14 20.94 9.57 12.30
N MET A 15 21.50 10.16 11.22
CA MET A 15 22.76 10.92 11.28
C MET A 15 22.68 12.11 12.24
N MET A 16 21.56 12.85 12.22
CA MET A 16 21.37 13.96 13.16
C MET A 16 21.27 13.44 14.60
N TYR A 17 20.58 12.33 14.81
CA TYR A 17 20.53 11.67 16.11
C TYR A 17 21.92 11.26 16.62
N THR A 18 22.78 10.67 15.78
CA THR A 18 24.14 10.29 16.20
C THR A 18 24.97 11.51 16.57
N VAL A 19 24.87 12.61 15.80
CA VAL A 19 25.58 13.86 16.13
C VAL A 19 25.10 14.42 17.47
N VAL A 20 23.79 14.49 17.70
CA VAL A 20 23.23 15.00 18.96
C VAL A 20 23.62 14.10 20.14
N ARG A 21 23.59 12.78 19.96
CA ARG A 21 24.02 11.81 20.97
C ARG A 21 25.49 12.00 21.33
N ASP A 22 26.36 12.16 20.33
CA ASP A 22 27.81 12.29 20.52
C ASP A 22 28.19 13.67 21.09
N LEU A 23 27.38 14.71 20.85
CA LEU A 23 27.51 16.00 21.54
C LEU A 23 27.12 15.90 23.02
N ALA A 24 26.08 15.12 23.34
CA ALA A 24 25.64 14.92 24.71
C ALA A 24 26.53 13.94 25.49
N ASN A 25 27.16 12.98 24.79
CA ASN A 25 28.05 11.97 25.36
C ASN A 25 29.29 11.84 24.47
N PRO A 26 30.30 12.72 24.66
CA PRO A 26 31.48 12.74 23.81
C PRO A 26 32.20 11.40 23.77
N PRO A 27 32.50 10.82 22.59
CA PRO A 27 33.08 9.48 22.50
C PRO A 27 34.43 9.32 23.20
N HIS A 28 35.19 10.40 23.35
CA HIS A 28 36.50 10.39 24.02
C HIS A 28 36.39 10.36 25.55
N GLU A 29 35.22 10.63 26.12
CA GLU A 29 34.94 10.51 27.55
C GLU A 29 34.40 9.12 27.94
N LEU A 30 34.16 8.25 26.95
CA LEU A 30 33.59 6.93 27.12
C LEU A 30 34.66 5.84 27.00
N GLU A 31 34.42 4.73 27.72
CA GLU A 31 35.22 3.52 27.58
C GLU A 31 35.22 2.99 26.14
N PHE A 32 36.39 2.54 25.67
CA PHE A 32 36.57 2.06 24.30
C PHE A 32 35.54 0.97 23.91
N ASP A 33 35.25 0.04 24.82
CA ASP A 33 34.28 -1.03 24.58
C ASP A 33 32.84 -0.52 24.39
N LYS A 34 32.49 0.61 25.00
CA LYS A 34 31.18 1.25 24.79
C LYS A 34 31.14 1.94 23.43
N VAL A 35 32.19 2.68 23.08
CA VAL A 35 32.32 3.36 21.79
C VAL A 35 32.29 2.35 20.63
N SER A 36 33.06 1.27 20.75
CA SER A 36 33.14 0.21 19.74
C SER A 36 31.79 -0.46 19.50
N ARG A 37 31.07 -0.83 20.57
CA ARG A 37 29.72 -1.41 20.46
C ARG A 37 28.73 -0.45 19.83
N GLN A 38 28.75 0.82 20.23
CA GLN A 38 27.86 1.83 19.67
C GLN A 38 28.11 2.04 18.17
N LEU A 39 29.38 2.08 17.76
CA LEU A 39 29.76 2.21 16.36
C LEU A 39 29.25 1.02 15.53
N LEU A 40 29.44 -0.21 16.02
CA LEU A 40 28.92 -1.41 15.35
C LEU A 40 27.40 -1.36 15.18
N GLN A 41 26.69 -0.98 16.24
CA GLN A 41 25.23 -0.85 16.20
C GLN A 41 24.76 0.24 15.22
N ASP A 42 25.48 1.36 15.13
CA ASP A 42 25.18 2.42 14.17
C ASP A 42 25.41 1.93 12.73
N MET A 43 26.50 1.21 12.47
CA MET A 43 26.79 0.62 11.16
C MET A 43 25.71 -0.38 10.74
N GLU A 44 25.27 -1.25 11.66
CA GLU A 44 24.17 -2.19 11.41
C GLU A 44 22.86 -1.48 11.13
N THR A 45 22.57 -0.42 11.89
CA THR A 45 21.35 0.38 11.70
C THR A 45 21.36 1.09 10.34
N PHE A 46 22.48 1.72 9.94
CA PHE A 46 22.60 2.32 8.61
C PHE A 46 22.50 1.28 7.51
N ARG A 47 23.10 0.10 7.70
CA ARG A 47 22.97 -1.01 6.75
C ARG A 47 21.51 -1.42 6.62
N ALA A 48 20.79 -1.64 7.71
CA ALA A 48 19.37 -2.00 7.70
C ALA A 48 18.52 -0.92 7.00
N LEU A 49 18.73 0.36 7.31
CA LEU A 49 18.01 1.47 6.68
C LEU A 49 18.28 1.57 5.17
N ARG A 50 19.47 1.16 4.69
CA ARG A 50 19.83 1.15 3.27
C ARG A 50 19.34 -0.10 2.54
N THR A 51 19.31 -1.26 3.20
CA THR A 51 18.98 -2.54 2.55
C THR A 51 17.52 -2.92 2.67
N THR A 52 16.78 -2.35 3.62
CA THR A 52 15.33 -2.52 3.72
C THR A 52 14.68 -2.05 2.42
N ARG A 53 13.94 -2.94 1.75
CA ARG A 53 13.25 -2.60 0.50
C ARG A 53 11.99 -1.76 0.73
N PHE A 54 11.41 -1.85 1.92
CA PHE A 54 10.16 -1.20 2.27
C PHE A 54 10.28 -0.59 3.67
N LEU A 55 10.02 0.71 3.78
CA LEU A 55 9.93 1.42 5.07
C LEU A 55 8.56 1.25 5.74
N LYS A 56 7.56 0.84 4.97
CA LYS A 56 6.22 0.57 5.44
C LYS A 56 5.95 -0.93 5.29
N PRO A 57 5.34 -1.58 6.30
CA PRO A 57 4.84 -2.93 6.12
C PRO A 57 3.90 -2.96 4.91
N TRP A 58 4.13 -3.90 4.01
CA TRP A 58 3.24 -4.14 2.89
C TRP A 58 2.04 -4.95 3.38
N VAL A 59 0.84 -4.49 3.07
CA VAL A 59 -0.34 -5.35 3.14
C VAL A 59 -0.23 -6.32 1.96
N PRO A 60 -0.21 -7.65 2.17
CA PRO A 60 -0.21 -8.61 1.08
C PRO A 60 -1.39 -8.32 0.17
N ILE A 61 -1.12 -7.94 -1.07
CA ILE A 61 -2.16 -7.81 -2.08
C ILE A 61 -2.30 -9.19 -2.69
N GLN A 62 -3.45 -9.82 -2.48
CA GLN A 62 -3.75 -11.08 -3.14
C GLN A 62 -3.78 -10.82 -4.64
N LYS A 63 -2.84 -11.44 -5.37
CA LYS A 63 -2.79 -11.36 -6.84
C LYS A 63 -3.84 -12.32 -7.39
N CYS A 64 -5.07 -11.87 -7.56
CA CYS A 64 -6.04 -12.60 -8.38
C CYS A 64 -6.34 -11.79 -9.63
N GLY A 65 -6.19 -12.40 -10.81
CA GLY A 65 -6.55 -11.83 -12.10
C GLY A 65 -8.06 -11.76 -12.34
N THR A 66 -8.84 -11.61 -11.28
CA THR A 66 -10.29 -11.80 -11.33
C THR A 66 -10.98 -10.49 -10.96
N ILE A 67 -11.83 -10.02 -11.87
CA ILE A 67 -12.69 -8.84 -11.69
C ILE A 67 -13.51 -8.88 -10.39
N LEU A 68 -13.76 -10.09 -9.88
CA LEU A 68 -14.43 -10.34 -8.61
C LEU A 68 -13.74 -9.72 -7.40
N MET A 69 -12.43 -9.45 -7.44
CA MET A 69 -11.73 -8.75 -6.36
C MET A 69 -12.22 -7.33 -6.14
N ALA A 70 -12.81 -6.70 -7.16
CA ALA A 70 -13.44 -5.41 -6.96
C ALA A 70 -14.51 -5.52 -5.86
N PHE A 71 -15.28 -6.60 -5.81
CA PHE A 71 -16.31 -6.77 -4.78
C PHE A 71 -15.73 -6.92 -3.37
N GLU A 72 -14.55 -7.51 -3.23
CA GLU A 72 -13.83 -7.55 -1.93
C GLU A 72 -13.34 -6.16 -1.54
N TYR A 73 -12.78 -5.40 -2.48
CA TYR A 73 -12.33 -4.03 -2.24
C TYR A 73 -13.46 -3.06 -1.89
N ALA A 74 -14.69 -3.35 -2.32
CA ALA A 74 -15.85 -2.53 -1.96
C ALA A 74 -16.21 -2.62 -0.47
N GLN A 75 -15.91 -3.75 0.19
CA GLN A 75 -16.29 -4.01 1.59
C GLN A 75 -15.47 -3.20 2.61
N ASP A 76 -14.23 -2.83 2.27
CA ASP A 76 -13.35 -2.05 3.15
C ASP A 76 -13.10 -0.65 2.57
N VAL A 77 -13.45 0.38 3.33
CA VAL A 77 -13.25 1.80 2.96
C VAL A 77 -11.78 2.08 2.64
N ASN A 78 -10.83 1.43 3.30
CA ASN A 78 -9.41 1.59 3.02
C ASN A 78 -8.98 1.01 1.67
N MET A 79 -9.79 0.10 1.11
CA MET A 79 -9.56 -0.55 -0.18
C MET A 79 -10.35 0.11 -1.32
N HIS A 80 -11.25 1.06 -1.04
CA HIS A 80 -11.99 1.81 -2.06
C HIS A 80 -11.09 2.45 -3.14
N PRO A 81 -9.89 2.99 -2.84
CA PRO A 81 -9.00 3.46 -3.90
C PRO A 81 -8.62 2.37 -4.92
N ARG A 82 -8.51 1.11 -4.48
CA ARG A 82 -8.22 -0.04 -5.37
C ARG A 82 -9.44 -0.40 -6.21
N PHE A 83 -10.63 -0.38 -5.61
CA PHE A 83 -11.89 -0.50 -6.34
C PHE A 83 -11.96 0.52 -7.48
N CYS A 84 -11.71 1.79 -7.17
CA CYS A 84 -11.73 2.88 -8.15
C CYS A 84 -10.66 2.70 -9.24
N CYS A 85 -9.48 2.18 -8.90
CA CYS A 85 -8.46 1.84 -9.89
C CYS A 85 -8.89 0.72 -10.83
N MET A 86 -9.64 -0.28 -10.32
CA MET A 86 -10.14 -1.40 -11.12
C MET A 86 -11.35 -1.01 -11.98
N LEU A 87 -12.41 -0.45 -11.41
CA LEU A 87 -13.71 -0.24 -12.09
C LEU A 87 -13.99 1.23 -12.45
N ARG A 88 -12.99 2.11 -12.30
CA ARG A 88 -13.04 3.54 -12.68
C ARG A 88 -14.19 4.37 -12.08
N CYS A 89 -14.85 3.86 -11.05
CA CYS A 89 -15.94 4.51 -10.33
C CYS A 89 -15.87 4.19 -8.83
N GLN A 90 -16.60 4.94 -8.01
CA GLN A 90 -16.71 4.64 -6.58
C GLN A 90 -17.63 3.43 -6.33
N PRO A 91 -17.41 2.64 -5.25
CA PRO A 91 -18.30 1.53 -4.89
C PRO A 91 -19.77 1.95 -4.81
N ARG A 92 -20.04 3.13 -4.26
CA ARG A 92 -21.41 3.65 -4.17
C ARG A 92 -22.03 3.95 -5.54
N SER A 93 -21.25 4.51 -6.47
CA SER A 93 -21.71 4.75 -7.83
C SER A 93 -22.01 3.43 -8.55
N PHE A 94 -21.17 2.42 -8.34
CA PHE A 94 -21.37 1.08 -8.86
C PHE A 94 -22.68 0.46 -8.36
N GLU A 95 -22.95 0.51 -7.06
CA GLU A 95 -24.21 0.02 -6.46
C GLU A 95 -25.45 0.72 -7.04
N ILE A 96 -25.37 2.04 -7.23
CA ILE A 96 -26.47 2.82 -7.81
C ILE A 96 -26.71 2.38 -9.24
N LEU A 97 -25.66 2.31 -10.08
CA LEU A 97 -25.77 1.84 -11.45
C LEU A 97 -26.35 0.43 -11.51
N HIS A 98 -25.82 -0.49 -10.70
CA HIS A 98 -26.34 -1.85 -10.61
C HIS A 98 -27.83 -1.88 -10.24
N THR A 99 -28.25 -1.11 -9.24
CA THR A 99 -29.66 -1.05 -8.81
C THR A 99 -30.58 -0.54 -9.90
N LEU A 100 -30.11 0.41 -10.71
CA LEU A 100 -30.89 0.99 -11.81
C LEU A 100 -31.02 0.04 -13.02
N ILE A 101 -30.06 -0.87 -13.21
CA ILE A 101 -29.98 -1.68 -14.44
C ILE A 101 -30.19 -3.18 -14.24
N LYS A 102 -30.17 -3.70 -13.00
CA LYS A 102 -30.23 -5.14 -12.71
C LYS A 102 -31.43 -5.86 -13.33
N ASP A 103 -32.56 -5.16 -13.45
CA ASP A 103 -33.82 -5.72 -13.97
C ASP A 103 -34.06 -5.30 -15.44
N HIS A 104 -33.11 -4.60 -16.06
CA HIS A 104 -33.28 -4.07 -17.41
C HIS A 104 -33.06 -5.18 -18.46
N PRO A 105 -33.98 -5.34 -19.44
CA PRO A 105 -33.96 -6.48 -20.37
C PRO A 105 -32.72 -6.56 -21.25
N VAL A 106 -32.00 -5.45 -21.47
CA VAL A 106 -30.71 -5.45 -22.18
C VAL A 106 -29.63 -6.29 -21.47
N PHE A 107 -29.72 -6.42 -20.14
CA PHE A 107 -28.82 -7.26 -19.34
C PHE A 107 -29.40 -8.64 -19.08
N GLN A 108 -30.43 -9.06 -19.84
CA GLN A 108 -30.99 -10.41 -19.79
C GLN A 108 -30.90 -11.05 -21.18
N ASN A 109 -30.43 -12.29 -21.23
CA ASN A 109 -30.41 -13.07 -22.45
C ASN A 109 -31.77 -13.76 -22.60
N ASN A 110 -32.25 -13.86 -23.85
CA ASN A 110 -33.45 -14.62 -24.18
C ASN A 110 -33.11 -16.06 -24.60
N SER A 111 -32.04 -16.63 -24.03
CA SER A 111 -31.56 -17.96 -24.35
C SER A 111 -31.89 -18.95 -23.24
N ASN A 112 -31.86 -20.25 -23.54
CA ASN A 112 -31.99 -21.29 -22.53
C ASN A 112 -30.69 -21.54 -21.72
N ASN A 113 -29.66 -20.70 -21.88
CA ASN A 113 -28.39 -20.85 -21.18
C ASN A 113 -28.31 -19.90 -19.98
N GLU A 114 -27.64 -20.38 -18.92
CA GLU A 114 -27.32 -19.55 -17.76
C GLU A 114 -26.55 -18.30 -18.19
N GLN A 115 -26.96 -17.16 -17.63
CA GLN A 115 -26.29 -15.90 -17.83
C GLN A 115 -25.49 -15.52 -16.60
N THR A 116 -24.30 -14.98 -16.81
CA THR A 116 -23.54 -14.27 -15.78
C THR A 116 -24.41 -13.19 -15.14
N SER A 117 -24.27 -12.98 -13.83
CA SER A 117 -25.04 -11.98 -13.09
C SER A 117 -24.71 -10.54 -13.55
N VAL A 118 -25.68 -9.63 -13.41
CA VAL A 118 -25.58 -8.25 -13.94
C VAL A 118 -24.49 -7.43 -13.26
N ASP A 119 -24.21 -7.67 -11.99
CA ASP A 119 -23.08 -7.09 -11.26
C ASP A 119 -21.73 -7.45 -11.91
N ILE A 120 -21.53 -8.72 -12.28
CA ILE A 120 -20.30 -9.15 -12.96
C ILE A 120 -20.24 -8.57 -14.38
N GLN A 121 -21.36 -8.55 -15.11
CA GLN A 121 -21.40 -7.92 -16.44
C GLN A 121 -21.07 -6.42 -16.38
N LEU A 122 -21.64 -5.71 -15.40
CA LEU A 122 -21.36 -4.30 -15.17
C LEU A 122 -19.90 -4.09 -14.77
N ALA A 123 -19.35 -4.93 -13.90
CA ALA A 123 -17.95 -4.87 -13.52
C ALA A 123 -17.05 -5.05 -14.75
N VAL A 124 -17.31 -6.04 -15.60
CA VAL A 124 -16.59 -6.26 -16.87
C VAL A 124 -16.69 -5.06 -17.79
N ALA A 125 -17.85 -4.41 -17.88
CA ALA A 125 -18.02 -3.21 -18.71
C ALA A 125 -17.22 -2.00 -18.20
N LEU A 126 -16.87 -1.97 -16.91
CA LEU A 126 -16.20 -0.85 -16.24
C LEU A 126 -14.68 -1.05 -16.04
N TYR A 127 -14.18 -2.27 -16.25
CA TYR A 127 -12.77 -2.66 -16.04
C TYR A 127 -11.88 -2.33 -17.25
#